data_AF-A0A958USE5-F1
#
_entry.id   AF-A0A958USE5-F1
#
_cell.length_a   1.000
_cell.length_b   1.000
_cell.length_c   1.000
_cell.angle_alpha   90.00
_cell.angle_beta   90.00
_cell.angle_gamma   90.00
#
_symmetry.space_group_name_H-M   'P 1'
#
loop_
_entity.id
_entity.type
_entity.pdbx_description
1 polymer ?
#
loop_
_entity_poly.entity_id
_entity_poly.type
_entity_poly.pdbx_seq_one_letter_code
_entity_poly.pdbx_strand_id
1 'polypeptide(L)'
;EKLEEICETFKLCPRFCTLQSTSEKCSHYRIKNCEGICEGDESVTEYNLKVQAAIKALKENKPSFAIQGKGRTKDEIAFALVAEGEYKGFGFFDRSEAICNIEDYEPFLKLQQASYHTHAIIRSYLKKNGERNVVYFEPLRLSAPPLEKKGGIFDYNLSQN
;
A
#
# COMPACT_ATOMS: atom_id res chain seq x y z
N GLU A 1 -3.00 6.75 -16.16
CA GLU A 1 -3.94 5.63 -15.93
C GLU A 1 -4.09 5.25 -14.46
N LYS A 2 -3.18 4.51 -13.80
CA LYS A 2 -3.40 4.06 -12.40
C LYS A 2 -3.63 5.18 -11.37
N LEU A 3 -2.88 6.28 -11.46
CA LEU A 3 -3.06 7.42 -10.56
C LEU A 3 -4.42 8.11 -10.78
N GLU A 4 -4.88 8.20 -12.04
CA GLU A 4 -6.18 8.80 -12.36
C GLU A 4 -7.33 7.96 -11.80
N GLU A 5 -7.25 6.62 -11.92
CA GLU A 5 -8.23 5.70 -11.32
C GLU A 5 -8.32 5.86 -9.81
N ILE A 6 -7.18 6.04 -9.13
CA ILE A 6 -7.14 6.23 -7.67
C ILE A 6 -7.74 7.57 -7.29
N CYS A 7 -7.40 8.63 -8.02
CA CYS A 7 -7.99 9.94 -7.78
C CYS A 7 -9.51 9.91 -7.97
N GLU A 8 -9.99 9.23 -9.00
CA GLU A 8 -11.41 9.03 -9.25
C GLU A 8 -12.06 8.14 -8.17
N THR A 9 -11.46 7.03 -7.78
CA THR A 9 -12.04 6.11 -6.77
C THR A 9 -12.15 6.78 -5.39
N PHE A 10 -11.13 7.53 -4.99
CA PHE A 10 -11.03 8.14 -3.66
C PHE A 10 -11.37 9.64 -3.65
N LYS A 11 -11.93 10.17 -4.75
CA LYS A 11 -12.34 11.58 -4.87
C LYS A 11 -11.21 12.57 -4.50
N LEU A 12 -9.98 12.24 -4.90
CA LEU A 12 -8.82 13.07 -4.63
C LEU A 12 -8.75 14.23 -5.62
N CYS A 13 -8.21 15.35 -5.16
CA CYS A 13 -8.10 16.54 -5.99
C CYS A 13 -6.96 16.35 -7.00
N PRO A 14 -7.23 16.41 -8.32
CA PRO A 14 -6.20 16.19 -9.33
C PRO A 14 -5.08 17.26 -9.27
N ARG A 15 -5.36 18.44 -8.71
CA ARG A 15 -4.34 19.48 -8.44
C ARG A 15 -3.34 19.01 -7.37
N PHE A 16 -3.83 18.50 -6.24
CA PHE A 16 -2.98 18.00 -5.16
C PHE A 16 -2.31 16.66 -5.49
N CYS A 17 -2.86 15.90 -6.43
CA CYS A 17 -2.23 14.71 -7.00
C CYS A 17 -1.34 15.00 -8.22
N THR A 18 -0.98 16.27 -8.46
CA THR A 18 -0.10 16.73 -9.56
C THR A 18 -0.50 16.32 -10.98
N LEU A 19 -1.77 15.97 -11.18
CA LEU A 19 -2.38 15.72 -12.50
C LEU A 19 -2.77 17.03 -13.20
N GLN A 20 -2.77 18.15 -12.47
CA GLN A 20 -3.06 19.48 -12.98
C GLN A 20 -2.12 20.50 -12.31
N SER A 21 -1.44 21.31 -13.11
CA SER A 21 -0.42 22.27 -12.64
C SER A 21 -0.97 23.68 -12.37
N THR A 22 -2.24 23.94 -12.65
CA THR A 22 -2.84 25.27 -12.50
C THR A 22 -3.15 25.57 -11.03
N SER A 23 -3.04 26.84 -10.64
CA SER A 23 -3.40 27.31 -9.29
C SER A 23 -4.90 27.48 -9.07
N GLU A 24 -5.70 27.40 -10.13
CA GLU A 24 -7.15 27.54 -10.10
C GLU A 24 -7.87 26.26 -9.58
N LYS A 25 -9.20 26.35 -9.50
CA LYS A 25 -10.10 25.21 -9.27
C LYS A 25 -9.69 24.03 -10.15
N CYS A 26 -9.65 22.84 -9.55
CA CYS A 26 -9.32 21.64 -10.30
C CYS A 26 -10.41 21.31 -11.33
N SER A 27 -10.01 20.99 -12.56
CA SER A 27 -10.89 20.84 -13.72
C SER A 27 -10.39 19.74 -14.67
N HIS A 28 -9.98 18.61 -14.11
CA HIS A 28 -9.48 17.49 -14.90
C HIS A 28 -10.60 16.84 -15.72
N TYR A 29 -10.35 16.58 -17.00
CA TYR A 29 -11.35 16.09 -17.96
C TYR A 29 -12.02 14.76 -17.52
N ARG A 30 -11.27 13.90 -16.82
CA ARG A 30 -11.76 12.61 -16.27
C ARG A 30 -12.18 12.66 -14.81
N ILE A 31 -11.48 13.43 -13.98
CA ILE A 31 -11.66 13.38 -12.52
C ILE A 31 -12.51 14.58 -12.13
N LYS A 32 -13.82 14.34 -12.00
CA LYS A 32 -14.83 15.39 -11.75
C LYS A 32 -15.43 15.34 -10.34
N ASN A 33 -14.96 14.42 -9.51
CA ASN A 33 -15.53 14.12 -8.21
C ASN A 33 -14.68 14.59 -7.03
N CYS A 34 -13.73 15.51 -7.27
CA CYS A 34 -13.11 16.28 -6.20
C CYS A 34 -14.20 17.03 -5.42
N GLU A 35 -14.13 16.98 -4.09
CA GLU A 35 -15.12 17.59 -3.19
C GLU A 35 -14.72 19.00 -2.74
N GLY A 36 -13.76 19.62 -3.44
CA GLY A 36 -13.47 21.05 -3.30
C GLY A 36 -12.40 21.43 -2.28
N ILE A 37 -11.49 20.51 -1.89
CA ILE A 37 -10.34 20.86 -1.04
C ILE A 37 -9.44 21.95 -1.67
N CYS A 38 -9.44 22.08 -3.00
CA CYS A 38 -8.73 23.14 -3.71
C CYS A 38 -9.42 24.52 -3.64
N GLU A 39 -10.69 24.54 -3.22
CA GLU A 39 -11.53 25.74 -3.09
C GLU A 39 -11.90 26.05 -1.64
N GLY A 40 -11.62 25.12 -0.70
CA GLY A 40 -11.94 25.26 0.72
C GLY A 40 -13.29 24.68 1.12
N ASP A 41 -14.02 24.03 0.20
CA ASP A 41 -15.33 23.42 0.47
C ASP A 41 -15.23 22.09 1.24
N GLU A 42 -14.06 21.45 1.19
CA GLU A 42 -13.73 20.24 1.93
C GLU A 42 -12.68 20.55 3.01
N SER A 43 -12.84 19.97 4.20
CA SER A 43 -11.86 20.13 5.26
C SER A 43 -10.57 19.33 4.99
N VAL A 44 -9.44 19.85 5.46
CA VAL A 44 -8.14 19.15 5.38
C VAL A 44 -8.20 17.77 6.05
N THR A 45 -8.95 17.65 7.15
CA THR A 45 -9.12 16.40 7.88
C THR A 45 -9.81 15.34 7.03
N GLU A 46 -10.97 15.67 6.42
CA GLU A 46 -11.70 14.75 5.55
C GLU A 46 -10.88 14.35 4.32
N TYR A 47 -10.22 15.32 3.69
CA TYR A 47 -9.35 15.05 2.56
C TYR A 47 -8.23 14.08 2.91
N ASN A 48 -7.56 14.29 4.05
CA ASN A 48 -6.50 13.40 4.53
C ASN A 48 -7.00 11.98 4.80
N LEU A 49 -8.24 11.80 5.27
CA LEU A 49 -8.82 10.45 5.43
C LEU A 49 -8.94 9.72 4.09
N LYS A 50 -9.38 10.42 3.04
CA LYS A 50 -9.44 9.87 1.67
C LYS A 50 -8.05 9.51 1.14
N VAL A 51 -7.06 10.37 1.38
CA VAL A 51 -5.66 10.10 1.02
C VAL A 51 -5.13 8.86 1.74
N GLN A 52 -5.39 8.72 3.05
CA GLN A 52 -4.96 7.53 3.80
C GLN A 52 -5.64 6.26 3.30
N ALA A 53 -6.94 6.32 2.99
CA ALA A 53 -7.67 5.21 2.39
C ALA A 53 -7.09 4.82 1.02
N ALA A 54 -6.73 5.80 0.18
CA ALA A 54 -6.08 5.57 -1.11
C ALA A 54 -4.70 4.91 -0.97
N ILE A 55 -3.88 5.39 -0.03
CA ILE A 55 -2.56 4.80 0.28
C ILE A 55 -2.73 3.36 0.78
N LYS A 56 -3.71 3.11 1.65
CA LYS A 56 -4.01 1.77 2.16
C LYS A 56 -4.42 0.82 1.04
N ALA A 57 -5.32 1.22 0.16
CA ALA A 57 -5.74 0.41 -0.99
C ALA A 57 -4.59 0.15 -1.97
N LEU A 58 -3.68 1.12 -2.16
CA LEU A 58 -2.46 0.93 -2.94
C LEU A 58 -1.53 -0.13 -2.34
N LYS A 59 -1.40 -0.16 -1.01
CA LYS A 59 -0.59 -1.15 -0.28
C LYS A 59 -1.25 -2.53 -0.26
N GLU A 60 -2.57 -2.61 -0.08
CA GLU A 60 -3.31 -3.88 -0.12
C GLU A 60 -3.20 -4.60 -1.47
N ASN A 61 -3.02 -3.85 -2.56
CA ASN A 61 -2.75 -4.41 -3.88
C ASN A 61 -1.31 -4.92 -4.07
N LYS A 62 -0.45 -4.82 -3.04
CA LYS A 62 0.95 -5.22 -3.09
C LYS A 62 1.20 -6.31 -2.04
N PRO A 63 1.04 -7.60 -2.42
CA PRO A 63 1.16 -8.69 -1.46
C PRO A 63 2.59 -8.80 -0.95
N SER A 64 2.71 -9.21 0.31
CA SER A 64 3.96 -9.67 0.90
C SER A 64 3.94 -11.20 0.94
N PHE A 65 4.99 -11.84 0.45
CA PHE A 65 5.12 -13.29 0.42
C PHE A 65 6.57 -13.75 0.32
N ALA A 66 6.82 -14.99 0.74
CA ALA A 66 8.08 -15.69 0.50
C ALA A 66 7.86 -16.82 -0.50
N ILE A 67 8.72 -16.91 -1.52
CA ILE A 67 8.80 -18.10 -2.39
C ILE A 67 9.84 -19.02 -1.79
N GLN A 68 9.42 -20.20 -1.32
CA GLN A 68 10.30 -21.21 -0.75
C GLN A 68 10.75 -22.24 -1.79
N GLY A 69 11.91 -22.84 -1.57
CA GLY A 69 12.51 -23.80 -2.48
C GLY A 69 13.53 -24.70 -1.81
N LYS A 70 14.25 -25.47 -2.63
CA LYS A 70 15.31 -26.36 -2.15
C LYS A 70 16.48 -25.53 -1.61
N GLY A 71 16.90 -25.82 -0.37
CA GLY A 71 18.09 -25.25 0.24
C GLY A 71 19.38 -25.74 -0.39
N ARG A 72 20.52 -25.29 0.16
CA ARG A 72 21.85 -25.71 -0.28
C ARG A 72 22.14 -27.14 0.16
N THR A 73 21.66 -27.49 1.35
CA THR A 73 21.64 -28.86 1.88
C THR A 73 20.20 -29.40 1.93
N LYS A 74 20.05 -30.68 2.30
CA LYS A 74 18.73 -31.30 2.45
C LYS A 74 17.95 -30.73 3.63
N ASP A 75 18.66 -30.26 4.66
CA ASP A 75 18.10 -29.76 5.91
C ASP A 75 17.79 -28.25 5.86
N GLU A 76 18.07 -27.60 4.73
CA GLU A 76 17.79 -26.19 4.52
C GLU A 76 16.59 -25.94 3.59
N ILE A 77 15.93 -24.81 3.80
CA ILE A 77 14.94 -24.22 2.90
C ILE A 77 15.52 -22.92 2.35
N ALA A 78 15.53 -22.79 1.02
CA ALA A 78 15.84 -21.53 0.37
C ALA A 78 14.58 -20.68 0.28
N PHE A 79 14.71 -19.36 0.35
CA PHE A 79 13.60 -18.46 0.09
C PHE A 79 14.00 -17.23 -0.72
N ALA A 80 13.03 -16.65 -1.41
CA ALA A 80 13.07 -15.31 -1.98
C ALA A 80 11.92 -14.50 -1.39
N LEU A 81 12.23 -13.34 -0.79
CA LEU A 81 11.26 -12.51 -0.06
C LEU A 81 10.77 -11.35 -0.93
N VAL A 82 9.45 -11.19 -0.96
CA VAL A 82 8.76 -10.02 -1.53
C VAL A 82 7.96 -9.38 -0.40
N ALA A 83 8.20 -8.10 -0.13
CA ALA A 83 7.48 -7.35 0.90
C ALA A 83 6.91 -6.07 0.29
N GLU A 84 5.63 -5.81 0.54
CA GLU A 84 4.86 -4.72 -0.07
C GLU A 84 5.04 -4.67 -1.60
N GLY A 85 4.99 -5.85 -2.24
CA GLY A 85 5.11 -5.99 -3.70
C GLY A 85 6.50 -5.74 -4.28
N GLU A 86 7.52 -5.59 -3.46
CA GLU A 86 8.91 -5.40 -3.88
C GLU A 86 9.79 -6.55 -3.43
N TYR A 87 10.66 -7.03 -4.32
CA TYR A 87 11.69 -8.00 -3.96
C TYR A 87 12.67 -7.38 -2.95
N LYS A 88 12.87 -8.05 -1.82
CA LYS A 88 13.79 -7.60 -0.76
C LYS A 88 15.11 -8.38 -0.74
N GLY A 89 15.10 -9.63 -1.19
CA GLY A 89 16.29 -10.47 -1.17
C GLY A 89 15.98 -11.95 -1.11
N PHE A 90 17.00 -12.72 -0.78
CA PHE A 90 16.92 -14.17 -0.66
C PHE A 90 17.68 -14.64 0.57
N GLY A 91 17.44 -15.87 0.99
CA GLY A 91 18.12 -16.44 2.14
C GLY A 91 17.90 -17.94 2.25
N PHE A 92 18.43 -18.49 3.34
CA PHE A 92 18.32 -19.89 3.70
C PHE A 92 18.13 -20.01 5.20
N PHE A 93 17.24 -20.89 5.63
CA PHE A 93 17.05 -21.24 7.04
C PHE A 93 16.95 -22.76 7.18
N ASP A 94 17.24 -23.27 8.37
CA ASP A 94 17.13 -24.70 8.68
C ASP A 94 15.66 -25.11 8.77
N ARG A 95 15.32 -26.32 8.33
CA ARG A 95 13.95 -26.85 8.39
C ARG A 95 13.36 -26.91 9.80
N SER A 96 14.20 -26.90 10.83
CA SER A 96 13.77 -26.87 12.23
C SER A 96 13.37 -25.48 12.73
N GLU A 97 13.67 -24.41 11.99
CA GLU A 97 13.30 -23.04 12.35
C GLU A 97 11.77 -22.84 12.25
N ALA A 98 11.20 -22.22 13.28
CA ALA A 98 9.77 -21.93 13.34
C ALA A 98 9.46 -20.58 12.69
N ILE A 99 9.19 -20.59 11.39
CA ILE A 99 8.85 -19.40 10.62
C ILE A 99 7.32 -19.23 10.56
N CYS A 100 6.80 -18.21 11.24
CA CYS A 100 5.36 -17.95 11.37
C CYS A 100 4.93 -16.63 10.73
N ASN A 101 5.79 -15.62 10.76
CA ASN A 101 5.51 -14.28 10.24
C ASN A 101 6.61 -13.83 9.26
N ILE A 102 6.49 -12.62 8.73
CA ILE A 102 7.45 -12.09 7.76
C ILE A 102 8.77 -11.67 8.43
N GLU A 103 8.70 -11.22 9.67
CA GLU A 103 9.83 -10.76 10.48
C GLU A 103 10.80 -11.92 10.81
N ASP A 104 10.29 -13.14 10.93
CA ASP A 104 11.08 -14.35 11.17
C ASP A 104 12.09 -14.64 10.04
N TYR A 105 11.91 -14.05 8.85
CA TYR A 105 12.86 -14.17 7.73
C TYR A 105 14.05 -13.21 7.83
N GLU A 106 13.93 -12.12 8.60
CA GLU A 106 14.95 -11.06 8.67
C GLU A 106 16.34 -11.58 9.06
N PRO A 107 16.51 -12.46 10.06
CA PRO A 107 17.83 -12.97 10.45
C PRO A 107 18.55 -13.72 9.33
N PHE A 108 17.80 -14.28 8.38
CA PHE A 108 18.30 -15.12 7.30
C PHE A 108 18.35 -14.38 5.95
N LEU A 109 17.81 -13.16 5.90
CA LEU A 109 17.62 -12.40 4.69
C LEU A 109 18.93 -11.72 4.26
N LYS A 110 19.42 -12.12 3.08
CA LYS A 110 20.43 -11.34 2.35
C LYS A 110 19.72 -10.34 1.45
N LEU A 111 19.76 -9.07 1.85
CA LEU A 111 19.19 -7.97 1.09
C LEU A 111 19.78 -7.88 -0.32
N GLN A 112 18.92 -7.63 -1.30
CA GLN A 112 19.28 -7.43 -2.70
C GLN A 112 18.43 -6.32 -3.30
N GLN A 113 19.00 -5.59 -4.26
CA GLN A 113 18.27 -4.55 -4.96
C GLN A 113 17.24 -5.17 -5.91
N ALA A 114 16.00 -4.70 -5.83
CA ALA A 114 14.98 -5.03 -6.81
C ALA A 114 15.34 -4.42 -8.17
N SER A 115 15.15 -5.20 -9.23
CA SER A 115 15.23 -4.72 -10.61
C SER A 115 13.97 -5.13 -11.37
N TYR A 116 13.71 -4.47 -12.50
CA TYR A 116 12.65 -4.89 -13.41
C TYR A 116 12.78 -6.38 -13.80
N HIS A 117 13.99 -6.84 -14.08
CA HIS A 117 14.26 -8.24 -14.42
C HIS A 117 13.92 -9.18 -13.26
N THR A 118 14.26 -8.79 -12.03
CA THR A 118 13.93 -9.58 -10.84
C THR A 118 12.41 -9.75 -10.70
N HIS A 119 11.65 -8.67 -10.86
CA HIS A 119 10.19 -8.73 -10.83
C HIS A 119 9.61 -9.57 -11.98
N ALA A 120 10.18 -9.46 -13.19
CA ALA A 120 9.78 -10.29 -14.33
C ALA A 120 10.02 -11.79 -14.09
N ILE A 121 11.16 -12.14 -13.49
CA ILE A 121 11.49 -13.52 -13.11
C ILE A 121 10.51 -14.06 -12.08
N ILE A 122 10.25 -13.30 -11.00
CA ILE A 122 9.29 -13.68 -9.95
C ILE A 122 7.90 -13.90 -10.55
N ARG A 123 7.42 -12.97 -11.38
CA ARG A 123 6.11 -13.08 -12.03
C ARG A 123 6.01 -14.30 -12.95
N SER A 124 7.06 -14.54 -13.74
CA SER A 124 7.14 -15.70 -14.63
C SER A 124 7.12 -17.01 -13.84
N TYR A 125 7.87 -17.06 -12.73
CA TYR A 125 7.91 -18.21 -11.83
C TYR A 125 6.53 -18.52 -11.25
N LEU A 126 5.84 -17.52 -10.69
CA LEU A 126 4.50 -17.67 -10.11
C LEU A 126 3.48 -18.13 -11.17
N LYS A 127 3.53 -17.57 -12.38
CA LYS A 127 2.66 -18.00 -13.48
C LYS A 127 2.89 -19.46 -13.89
N LYS A 128 4.15 -19.92 -13.88
CA LYS A 128 4.52 -21.27 -14.31
C LYS A 128 4.27 -22.34 -13.25
N ASN A 129 4.59 -22.04 -11.99
CA ASN A 129 4.58 -23.03 -10.90
C ASN A 129 3.36 -22.89 -9.98
N GLY A 130 2.55 -21.84 -10.19
CA GLY A 130 1.48 -21.46 -9.27
C GLY A 130 2.05 -21.02 -7.92
N GLU A 131 1.23 -21.17 -6.89
CA GLU A 131 1.51 -20.66 -5.54
C GLU A 131 1.90 -21.78 -4.56
N ARG A 132 2.27 -22.97 -5.06
CA ARG A 132 2.50 -24.17 -4.23
C ARG A 132 3.60 -24.02 -3.18
N ASN A 133 4.61 -23.20 -3.46
CA ASN A 133 5.71 -22.94 -2.53
C ASN A 133 5.71 -21.47 -2.08
N VAL A 134 4.54 -20.83 -2.07
CA VAL A 134 4.41 -19.41 -1.70
C VAL A 134 3.75 -19.33 -0.33
N VAL A 135 4.40 -18.61 0.58
CA VAL A 135 3.85 -18.28 1.91
C VAL A 135 3.46 -16.81 1.87
N TYR A 136 2.15 -16.53 1.90
CA TYR A 136 1.62 -15.18 1.95
C TYR A 136 1.55 -14.68 3.39
N PHE A 137 1.84 -13.40 3.57
CA PHE A 137 1.72 -12.71 4.85
C PHE A 137 0.56 -11.72 4.76
N GLU A 138 -0.31 -11.71 5.77
CA GLU A 138 -1.35 -10.66 5.85
C GLU A 138 -0.68 -9.28 5.96
N PRO A 139 -1.27 -8.24 5.36
CA PRO A 139 -0.80 -6.88 5.57
C PRO A 139 -0.84 -6.57 7.07
N LEU A 140 0.29 -6.09 7.64
CA LEU A 140 0.32 -5.54 8.98
C LEU A 140 -0.86 -4.57 9.13
N ARG A 141 -1.82 -4.90 9.99
CA ARG A 141 -2.91 -3.98 10.33
C ARG A 141 -2.27 -2.82 11.10
N LEU A 142 -1.90 -1.75 10.41
CA LEU A 142 -1.80 -0.45 11.10
C LEU A 142 -3.21 -0.16 11.62
N SER A 143 -3.42 -0.37 12.92
CA SER A 143 -4.58 0.12 13.62
C SER A 143 -4.56 1.65 13.52
N ALA A 144 -5.29 2.21 12.57
CA ALA A 144 -5.63 3.62 12.62
C ALA A 144 -6.35 3.87 13.96
N PRO A 145 -5.98 4.92 14.73
CA PRO A 145 -6.66 5.21 15.97
C PRO A 145 -8.16 5.47 15.71
N PRO A 146 -9.05 5.11 16.66
CA PRO A 146 -10.48 5.35 16.50
C PRO A 146 -10.74 6.85 16.39
N LEU A 147 -11.31 7.29 15.27
CA LEU A 147 -11.81 8.66 15.15
C LEU A 147 -13.17 8.71 15.84
N GLU A 148 -13.17 9.20 17.08
CA GLU A 148 -14.38 9.54 17.82
C GLU A 148 -15.22 10.54 17.02
N LYS A 149 -16.44 10.14 16.67
CA LYS A 149 -17.48 11.07 16.24
C LYS A 149 -17.88 11.92 17.44
N LYS A 150 -17.67 13.24 17.37
CA LYS A 150 -18.53 14.20 18.07
C LYS A 150 -19.22 15.07 17.04
N GLY A 151 -20.42 14.64 16.67
CA GLY A 151 -21.48 15.55 16.26
C GLY A 151 -21.98 16.32 17.48
N GLY A 152 -22.29 17.59 17.30
CA GLY A 152 -22.80 18.46 18.35
C GLY A 152 -23.01 19.87 17.83
N ILE A 153 -24.15 20.05 17.15
CA ILE A 153 -24.77 21.32 16.76
C ILE A 153 -24.76 22.32 17.93
N PHE A 154 -24.35 23.56 17.70
CA PHE A 154 -24.92 24.73 18.38
C PHE A 154 -24.86 25.94 17.42
N ASP A 155 -26.03 26.29 16.89
CA ASP A 155 -26.31 27.57 16.26
C ASP A 155 -26.49 28.68 17.31
N TYR A 156 -26.33 29.92 16.82
CA TYR A 156 -26.74 31.22 17.39
C TYR A 156 -25.87 31.80 18.52
N ASN A 157 -25.48 33.10 18.53
CA ASN A 157 -26.09 34.29 17.92
C ASN A 157 -25.08 35.46 17.87
N LEU A 158 -25.29 36.34 16.89
CA LEU A 158 -24.64 37.64 16.72
C LEU A 158 -25.56 38.72 17.33
N SER A 159 -25.14 39.42 18.38
CA SER A 159 -25.65 40.76 18.76
C SER A 159 -24.79 41.29 19.91
N GLN A 160 -23.93 42.30 19.70
CA GLN A 160 -24.28 43.72 19.94
C GLN A 160 -24.81 43.95 21.37
N ASN A 161 -23.92 44.05 22.36
CA ASN A 161 -23.66 45.24 23.20
C ASN A 161 -22.66 44.89 24.32
#